data_AF-A0AAU3HKE9-F1
#
_entry.id   AF-A0AAU3HKE9-F1
#
_cell.length_a   1.000
_cell.length_b   1.000
_cell.length_c   1.000
_cell.angle_alpha   90.00
_cell.angle_beta   90.00
_cell.angle_gamma   90.00
#
_symmetry.space_group_name_H-M   'P 1'
#
loop_
_entity.id
_entity.type
_entity.pdbx_description
1 polymer ?
#
loop_
_entity_poly.entity_id
_entity_poly.type
_entity_poly.pdbx_seq_one_letter_code
_entity_poly.pdbx_strand_id
1 'polypeptide(L)'
;MSQTVLLNFLTAVPEAAAIWSALTVLALVLLAVLVARPERDGAGEPAPEPVDAEALHRADLARYADEVAVAAAGAAQTARRRREQWLAAQSEADRAWTAYDEADAAARRLAGAGALPTPHTPHTPAEYAARERWLHHAAMTAHWRGELTARQLADVLAHRNGWDPRRHPAEQEIVLARTVRDGRRAGWETAAERERLAWRDAELAAEAARTLAVEAYAAATALRPVPTSRVSTASRVPVPSAVRGARWRPARVG
;
A
#
# COMPACT_ATOMS: atom_id res chain seq x y z
N MET A 1 21.64 -19.58 -10.07
CA MET A 1 20.71 -18.68 -9.34
C MET A 1 20.35 -19.16 -7.93
N SER A 2 20.67 -20.40 -7.52
CA SER A 2 20.39 -20.91 -6.17
C SER A 2 21.43 -20.50 -5.10
N GLN A 3 22.62 -20.08 -5.52
CA GLN A 3 23.75 -19.80 -4.62
C GLN A 3 23.65 -18.43 -3.92
N THR A 4 23.08 -17.42 -4.61
CA THR A 4 22.94 -16.05 -4.09
C THR A 4 21.84 -15.92 -3.03
N VAL A 5 20.78 -16.73 -3.14
CA VAL A 5 19.68 -16.77 -2.15
C VAL A 5 20.13 -17.45 -0.87
N LEU A 6 20.94 -18.52 -0.97
CA LEU A 6 21.47 -19.25 0.18
C LEU A 6 22.45 -18.40 1.00
N LEU A 7 23.31 -17.62 0.33
CA LEU A 7 24.24 -16.69 0.98
C LEU A 7 23.51 -15.56 1.72
N ASN A 8 22.46 -14.99 1.13
CA ASN A 8 21.66 -13.95 1.77
C ASN A 8 20.87 -14.49 2.99
N PHE A 9 20.43 -15.75 2.93
CA PHE A 9 19.76 -16.43 4.06
C PHE A 9 20.74 -16.77 5.19
N LEU A 10 21.97 -17.16 4.85
CA LEU A 10 23.02 -17.49 5.82
C LEU A 10 23.58 -16.25 6.54
N THR A 11 23.49 -15.06 5.96
CA THR A 11 23.94 -13.81 6.61
C THR A 11 22.82 -13.04 7.30
N ALA A 12 21.59 -13.04 6.77
CA ALA A 12 20.48 -12.26 7.34
C ALA A 12 19.90 -12.87 8.63
N VAL A 13 19.94 -14.19 8.79
CA VAL A 13 19.43 -14.89 9.98
C VAL A 13 20.32 -14.68 11.23
N PRO A 14 21.66 -14.80 11.17
CA PRO A 14 22.50 -14.55 12.35
C PRO A 14 22.56 -13.07 12.75
N GLU A 15 22.36 -12.14 11.82
CA GLU A 15 22.36 -10.70 12.13
C GLU A 15 21.10 -10.30 12.93
N ALA A 16 19.93 -10.81 12.54
CA ALA A 16 18.71 -10.64 13.32
C ALA A 16 18.84 -11.29 14.71
N ALA A 17 19.43 -12.48 14.81
CA ALA A 17 19.66 -13.15 16.09
C ALA A 17 20.66 -12.38 17.00
N ALA A 18 21.68 -11.74 16.43
CA ALA A 18 22.63 -10.90 17.16
C ALA A 18 21.96 -9.65 17.75
N ILE A 19 21.08 -9.00 16.99
CA ILE A 19 20.31 -7.84 17.47
C ILE A 19 19.40 -8.24 18.63
N TRP A 20 18.65 -9.34 18.48
CA TRP A 20 17.75 -9.83 19.54
C TRP A 20 18.49 -10.26 20.80
N SER A 21 19.65 -10.91 20.67
CA SER A 21 20.46 -11.31 21.84
C SER A 21 21.08 -10.11 22.54
N ALA A 22 21.58 -9.10 21.82
CA ALA A 22 22.06 -7.85 22.41
C ALA A 22 20.95 -7.11 23.18
N LEU A 23 19.74 -7.04 22.63
CA LEU A 23 18.59 -6.43 23.30
C LEU A 23 18.18 -7.20 24.55
N THR A 24 18.22 -8.54 24.50
CA THR A 24 17.90 -9.39 25.66
C THR A 24 18.93 -9.22 26.78
N VAL A 25 20.22 -9.18 26.45
CA VAL A 25 21.29 -8.93 27.43
C VAL A 25 21.16 -7.54 28.03
N LEU A 26 20.87 -6.51 27.22
CA LEU A 26 20.66 -5.15 27.71
C LEU A 26 19.45 -5.09 28.66
N ALA A 27 18.35 -5.74 28.32
CA ALA A 27 17.16 -5.82 29.18
C ALA A 27 17.48 -6.53 30.51
N LEU A 28 18.24 -7.64 30.48
CA LEU A 28 18.66 -8.35 31.69
C LEU A 28 19.62 -7.53 32.55
N VAL A 29 20.53 -6.76 31.95
CA VAL A 29 21.42 -5.85 32.69
C VAL A 29 20.63 -4.72 33.35
N LEU A 30 19.68 -4.11 32.65
CA LEU A 30 18.79 -3.08 33.22
C LEU A 30 17.97 -3.65 34.38
N LEU A 31 17.46 -4.87 34.23
CA LEU A 31 16.68 -5.55 35.26
C LEU A 31 17.56 -5.93 36.47
N ALA A 32 18.79 -6.37 36.24
CA ALA A 32 19.77 -6.63 37.29
C ALA A 32 20.19 -5.35 38.02
N VAL A 33 20.38 -4.23 37.32
CA VAL A 33 20.65 -2.91 37.92
C VAL A 33 19.47 -2.41 38.77
N LEU A 34 18.24 -2.72 38.34
CA LEU A 34 17.05 -2.37 39.08
C LEU A 34 16.92 -3.19 40.37
N VAL A 35 17.21 -4.49 40.31
CA VAL A 35 17.15 -5.42 41.45
C VAL A 35 18.33 -5.24 42.42
N ALA A 36 19.51 -4.89 41.90
CA ALA A 36 20.71 -4.68 42.70
C ALA A 36 20.79 -3.28 43.33
N ARG A 37 19.71 -2.48 43.29
CA ARG A 37 19.69 -1.20 44.02
C ARG A 37 19.85 -1.48 45.52
N PRO A 38 20.97 -1.06 46.14
CA PRO A 38 21.11 -1.19 47.58
C PRO A 38 20.08 -0.27 48.23
N GLU A 39 19.32 -0.83 49.18
CA GLU A 39 18.46 -0.06 50.06
C GLU A 39 19.31 1.07 50.66
N ARG A 40 18.93 2.31 50.35
CA ARG A 40 19.59 3.48 50.92
C ARG A 40 19.09 3.63 52.34
N ASP A 41 19.94 3.28 53.29
CA ASP A 41 19.75 3.58 54.70
C ASP A 41 19.56 5.08 54.93
N GLY A 42 18.43 5.37 55.58
CA GLY A 42 18.01 6.58 56.28
C GLY A 42 18.89 7.82 56.24
N ALA A 43 18.41 8.84 55.53
CA ALA A 43 18.65 10.23 55.88
C ALA A 43 17.31 10.99 55.78
N GLY A 44 16.78 11.36 56.95
CA GLY A 44 15.52 12.09 57.20
C GLY A 44 14.73 12.53 55.98
N GLU A 45 13.72 11.74 55.64
CA GLU A 45 12.79 12.04 54.56
C GLU A 45 11.90 13.23 54.99
N PRO A 46 11.99 14.41 54.36
CA PRO A 46 10.96 15.41 54.55
C PRO A 46 9.66 14.79 54.05
N ALA A 47 8.58 14.94 54.83
CA ALA A 47 7.27 14.40 54.49
C ALA A 47 6.97 14.68 53.00
N PRO A 48 6.66 13.65 52.19
CA PRO A 48 6.42 13.85 50.77
C PRO A 48 5.29 14.87 50.64
N GLU A 49 5.56 15.98 49.95
CA GLU A 49 4.46 16.87 49.55
C GLU A 49 3.42 16.02 48.82
N PRO A 50 2.11 16.26 49.05
CA PRO A 50 1.07 15.56 48.32
C PRO A 50 1.22 15.90 46.84
N VAL A 51 1.89 15.02 46.10
CA VAL A 51 1.96 15.11 44.66
C VAL A 51 0.54 15.07 44.15
N ASP A 52 0.12 16.13 43.45
CA ASP A 52 -1.20 16.19 42.85
C ASP A 52 -1.29 15.12 41.75
N ALA A 53 -1.78 13.93 42.11
CA ALA A 53 -1.90 12.78 41.23
C ALA A 53 -2.78 13.10 40.00
N GLU A 54 -3.74 14.02 40.15
CA GLU A 54 -4.60 14.48 39.06
C GLU A 54 -3.82 15.38 38.09
N ALA A 55 -2.93 16.24 38.60
CA ALA A 55 -2.03 17.03 37.76
C ALA A 55 -1.02 16.17 36.99
N LEU A 56 -0.45 15.14 37.64
CA LEU A 56 0.41 14.17 36.96
C LEU A 56 -0.34 13.41 35.87
N HIS A 57 -1.53 12.88 36.18
CA HIS A 57 -2.36 12.16 35.21
C HIS A 57 -2.70 13.05 34.00
N ARG A 58 -3.07 14.31 34.22
CA ARG A 58 -3.31 15.28 33.14
C ARG A 58 -2.07 15.54 32.30
N ALA A 59 -0.88 15.64 32.92
CA ALA A 59 0.37 15.84 32.18
C ALA A 59 0.71 14.62 31.30
N ASP A 60 0.48 13.41 31.80
CA ASP A 60 0.68 12.18 31.02
C ASP A 60 -0.33 12.04 29.88
N LEU A 61 -1.61 12.37 30.12
CA LEU A 61 -2.62 12.44 29.05
C LEU A 61 -2.24 13.46 27.97
N ALA A 62 -1.67 14.60 28.36
CA ALA A 62 -1.23 15.63 27.42
C ALA A 62 -0.09 15.11 26.54
N ARG A 63 0.90 14.46 27.15
CA ARG A 63 2.01 13.82 26.42
C ARG A 63 1.52 12.77 25.44
N TYR A 64 0.63 11.87 25.89
CA TYR A 64 0.06 10.83 25.04
C TYR A 64 -0.73 11.42 23.87
N ALA A 65 -1.55 12.47 24.10
CA ALA A 65 -2.28 13.13 23.02
C ALA A 65 -1.36 13.75 21.98
N ASP A 66 -0.26 14.38 22.40
CA ASP A 66 0.76 14.92 21.49
C ASP A 66 1.44 13.82 20.67
N GLU A 67 1.83 12.71 21.31
CA GLU A 67 2.45 11.56 20.63
C GLU A 67 1.54 10.93 19.58
N VAL A 68 0.27 10.70 19.93
CA VAL A 68 -0.71 10.14 18.99
C VAL A 68 -1.04 11.13 17.88
N ALA A 69 -1.08 12.43 18.16
CA ALA A 69 -1.27 13.45 17.13
C ALA A 69 -0.13 13.45 16.10
N VAL A 70 1.12 13.33 16.55
CA VAL A 70 2.29 13.20 15.66
C VAL A 70 2.22 11.91 14.85
N ALA A 71 1.88 10.79 15.48
CA ALA A 71 1.71 9.51 14.80
C ALA A 71 0.60 9.57 13.72
N ALA A 72 -0.54 10.16 14.04
CA ALA A 72 -1.66 10.36 13.11
C ALA A 72 -1.26 11.24 11.92
N ALA A 73 -0.52 12.33 12.15
CA ALA A 73 -0.01 13.19 11.08
C ALA A 73 0.97 12.43 10.15
N GLY A 74 1.88 11.64 10.72
CA GLY A 74 2.81 10.80 9.97
C GLY A 74 2.12 9.71 9.15
N ALA A 75 1.09 9.07 9.72
CA ALA A 75 0.28 8.08 9.03
C ALA A 75 -0.53 8.69 7.89
N ALA A 76 -1.13 9.86 8.08
CA ALA A 76 -1.83 10.59 7.03
C ALA A 76 -0.89 10.97 5.87
N GLN A 77 0.33 11.43 6.17
CA GLN A 77 1.33 11.69 5.13
C GLN A 77 1.72 10.42 4.37
N THR A 78 1.90 9.30 5.08
CA THR A 78 2.22 8.02 4.46
C THR A 78 1.09 7.54 3.55
N ALA A 79 -0.17 7.64 3.99
CA ALA A 79 -1.34 7.31 3.19
C ALA A 79 -1.39 8.13 1.89
N ARG A 80 -1.14 9.45 1.95
CA ARG A 80 -1.07 10.32 0.76
C ARG A 80 0.00 9.85 -0.23
N ARG A 81 1.22 9.60 0.25
CA ARG A 81 2.31 9.12 -0.60
C ARG A 81 1.99 7.76 -1.24
N ARG A 82 1.42 6.82 -0.49
CA ARG A 82 1.02 5.51 -1.04
C ARG A 82 -0.10 5.65 -2.07
N ARG A 83 -1.03 6.58 -1.86
CA ARG A 83 -2.07 6.91 -2.82
C ARG A 83 -1.49 7.43 -4.13
N GLU A 84 -0.53 8.35 -4.07
CA GLU A 84 0.18 8.86 -5.26
C GLU A 84 0.92 7.74 -6.01
N GLN A 85 1.60 6.85 -5.27
CA GLN A 85 2.27 5.68 -5.86
C GLN A 85 1.30 4.74 -6.57
N TRP A 86 0.14 4.48 -5.97
CA TRP A 86 -0.91 3.68 -6.60
C TRP A 86 -1.45 4.35 -7.87
N LEU A 87 -1.71 5.66 -7.87
CA LEU A 87 -2.16 6.39 -9.06
C LEU A 87 -1.14 6.33 -10.20
N ALA A 88 0.16 6.40 -9.88
CA ALA A 88 1.22 6.23 -10.86
C ALA A 88 1.25 4.81 -11.44
N ALA A 89 1.11 3.78 -10.58
CA ALA A 89 1.05 2.39 -11.00
C ALA A 89 -0.20 2.08 -11.85
N GLN A 90 -1.35 2.65 -11.49
CA GLN A 90 -2.58 2.57 -12.29
C GLN A 90 -2.38 3.19 -13.68
N SER A 91 -1.81 4.40 -13.75
CA SER A 91 -1.51 5.06 -15.03
C SER A 91 -0.51 4.26 -15.89
N GLU A 92 0.41 3.51 -15.28
CA GLU A 92 1.29 2.59 -16.00
C GLU A 92 0.54 1.35 -16.51
N ALA A 93 -0.31 0.74 -15.68
CA ALA A 93 -1.12 -0.41 -16.04
C ALA A 93 -2.10 -0.08 -17.18
N ASP A 94 -2.73 1.09 -17.16
CA ASP A 94 -3.64 1.55 -18.22
C ASP A 94 -2.91 1.75 -19.55
N ARG A 95 -1.73 2.39 -19.53
CA ARG A 95 -0.90 2.53 -20.74
C ARG A 95 -0.47 1.17 -21.29
N ALA A 96 -0.10 0.23 -20.42
CA ALA A 96 0.27 -1.12 -20.82
C ALA A 96 -0.93 -1.88 -21.40
N TRP A 97 -2.13 -1.68 -20.84
CA TRP A 97 -3.38 -2.23 -21.37
C TRP A 97 -3.68 -1.71 -22.77
N THR A 98 -3.65 -0.38 -22.97
CA THR A 98 -3.88 0.22 -24.30
C THR A 98 -2.88 -0.31 -25.33
N ALA A 99 -1.60 -0.38 -24.98
CA ALA A 99 -0.58 -0.93 -25.89
C ALA A 99 -0.79 -2.42 -26.21
N TYR A 100 -1.30 -3.21 -25.26
CA TYR A 100 -1.70 -4.59 -25.51
C TYR A 100 -2.92 -4.68 -26.41
N ASP A 101 -3.95 -3.88 -26.17
CA ASP A 101 -5.19 -3.87 -26.96
C ASP A 101 -4.92 -3.47 -28.42
N GLU A 102 -4.09 -2.45 -28.64
CA GLU A 102 -3.62 -2.07 -29.99
C GLU A 102 -2.88 -3.21 -30.70
N ALA A 103 -1.98 -3.90 -29.99
CA ALA A 103 -1.23 -5.02 -30.53
C ALA A 103 -2.13 -6.25 -30.81
N ASP A 104 -3.12 -6.52 -29.95
CA ASP A 104 -4.09 -7.60 -30.17
C ASP A 104 -5.00 -7.28 -31.37
N ALA A 105 -5.48 -6.04 -31.48
CA ALA A 105 -6.25 -5.60 -32.64
C ALA A 105 -5.44 -5.74 -33.94
N ALA A 106 -4.16 -5.35 -33.94
CA ALA A 106 -3.27 -5.53 -35.09
C ALA A 106 -3.07 -7.02 -35.44
N ALA A 107 -2.80 -7.86 -34.44
CA ALA A 107 -2.63 -9.30 -34.63
C ALA A 107 -3.90 -9.98 -35.17
N ARG A 108 -5.09 -9.57 -34.71
CA ARG A 108 -6.38 -10.08 -35.20
C ARG A 108 -6.64 -9.67 -36.65
N ARG A 109 -6.35 -8.41 -37.02
CA ARG A 109 -6.48 -7.94 -38.41
C ARG A 109 -5.61 -8.77 -39.36
N LEU A 110 -4.35 -9.01 -38.97
CA LEU A 110 -3.42 -9.83 -39.77
C LEU A 110 -3.84 -11.31 -39.80
N ALA A 111 -4.34 -11.87 -38.69
CA ALA A 111 -4.88 -13.22 -38.68
C ALA A 111 -6.08 -13.38 -39.63
N GLY A 112 -6.94 -12.36 -39.74
CA GLY A 112 -8.02 -12.32 -40.73
C GLY A 112 -7.51 -12.31 -42.18
N ALA A 113 -6.43 -11.57 -42.47
CA ALA A 113 -5.78 -11.59 -43.77
C ALA A 113 -5.12 -12.95 -44.11
N GLY A 114 -4.63 -13.66 -43.10
CA GLY A 114 -4.06 -15.01 -43.26
C GLY A 114 -5.06 -16.10 -43.64
N ALA A 115 -6.37 -15.82 -43.62
CA ALA A 115 -7.40 -16.72 -44.14
C ALA A 115 -7.52 -16.68 -45.67
N LEU A 116 -6.91 -15.68 -46.33
CA LEU A 116 -6.86 -15.59 -47.77
C LEU A 116 -5.79 -16.55 -48.32
N PRO A 117 -6.01 -17.17 -49.50
CA PRO A 117 -4.98 -17.97 -50.14
C PRO A 117 -3.71 -17.16 -50.36
N THR A 118 -2.57 -17.70 -49.90
CA THR A 118 -1.27 -17.07 -50.13
C THR A 118 -0.98 -17.03 -51.64
N PRO A 119 -0.65 -15.86 -52.21
CA PRO A 119 -0.25 -15.78 -53.61
C PRO A 119 0.89 -16.74 -53.91
N HIS A 120 0.80 -17.46 -55.04
CA HIS A 120 1.89 -18.32 -55.46
C HIS A 120 3.10 -17.43 -55.79
N THR A 121 4.18 -17.64 -55.04
CA THR A 121 5.43 -16.88 -55.16
C THR A 121 6.54 -17.84 -55.55
N PRO A 122 7.40 -17.46 -56.51
CA PRO A 122 8.42 -18.36 -57.03
C PRO A 122 9.45 -18.71 -55.96
N HIS A 123 9.71 -20.00 -55.76
CA HIS A 123 10.64 -20.53 -54.76
C HIS A 123 12.10 -20.46 -55.24
N THR A 124 12.59 -19.24 -55.47
CA THR A 124 13.98 -19.00 -55.92
C THR A 124 14.89 -18.60 -54.75
N PRO A 125 16.21 -18.85 -54.85
CA PRO A 125 17.16 -18.38 -53.84
C PRO A 125 17.13 -16.85 -53.64
N ALA A 126 16.93 -16.08 -54.71
CA ALA A 126 16.84 -14.63 -54.64
C ALA A 126 15.61 -14.16 -53.84
N GLU A 127 14.47 -14.83 -54.04
CA GLU A 127 13.24 -14.58 -53.29
C GLU A 127 13.43 -14.90 -51.80
N TYR A 128 14.02 -16.05 -51.45
CA TYR A 128 14.27 -16.38 -50.04
C TYR A 128 15.21 -15.38 -49.36
N ALA A 129 16.25 -14.93 -50.06
CA ALA A 129 17.12 -13.89 -49.53
C ALA A 129 16.38 -12.55 -49.33
N ALA A 130 15.41 -12.22 -50.18
CA ALA A 130 14.58 -11.03 -50.00
C ALA A 130 13.66 -11.13 -48.78
N ARG A 131 13.04 -12.30 -48.55
CA ARG A 131 12.21 -12.58 -47.37
C ARG A 131 13.01 -12.52 -46.08
N GLU A 132 14.20 -13.10 -46.05
CA GLU A 132 15.10 -13.04 -44.90
C GLU A 132 15.49 -11.59 -44.57
N ARG A 133 15.88 -10.79 -45.59
CA ARG A 133 16.19 -9.36 -45.39
C ARG A 133 14.98 -8.59 -44.86
N TRP A 134 13.79 -8.85 -45.36
CA TRP A 134 12.56 -8.23 -44.88
C TRP A 134 12.30 -8.60 -43.42
N LEU A 135 12.40 -9.88 -43.05
CA LEU A 135 12.19 -10.36 -41.68
C LEU A 135 13.17 -9.70 -40.71
N HIS A 136 14.46 -9.65 -41.06
CA HIS A 136 15.48 -8.99 -40.26
C HIS A 136 15.20 -7.50 -40.10
N HIS A 137 14.84 -6.80 -41.17
CA HIS A 137 14.51 -5.37 -41.11
C HIS A 137 13.27 -5.11 -40.23
N ALA A 138 12.21 -5.90 -40.38
CA ALA A 138 11.00 -5.79 -39.58
C ALA A 138 11.28 -6.06 -38.10
N ALA A 139 12.05 -7.09 -37.78
CA ALA A 139 12.43 -7.43 -36.41
C ALA A 139 13.33 -6.37 -35.76
N MET A 140 14.30 -5.82 -36.50
CA MET A 140 15.14 -4.71 -36.04
C MET A 140 14.30 -3.47 -35.74
N THR A 141 13.35 -3.14 -36.62
CA THR A 141 12.43 -2.01 -36.43
C THR A 141 11.57 -2.20 -35.18
N ALA A 142 10.98 -3.40 -35.01
CA ALA A 142 10.18 -3.73 -33.83
C ALA A 142 11.03 -3.67 -32.54
N HIS A 143 12.29 -4.13 -32.58
CA HIS A 143 13.20 -4.02 -31.45
C HIS A 143 13.50 -2.57 -31.08
N TRP A 144 13.79 -1.71 -32.06
CA TRP A 144 14.06 -0.29 -31.81
C TRP A 144 12.86 0.46 -31.26
N ARG A 145 11.63 0.02 -31.57
CA ARG A 145 10.39 0.52 -30.95
C ARG A 145 10.11 -0.05 -29.56
N GLY A 146 10.96 -0.96 -29.07
CA GLY A 146 10.77 -1.66 -27.80
C GLY A 146 9.62 -2.68 -27.82
N GLU A 147 9.19 -3.11 -29.01
CA GLU A 147 8.15 -4.14 -29.20
C GLU A 147 8.72 -5.56 -29.09
N LEU A 148 10.00 -5.73 -29.45
CA LEU A 148 10.75 -6.98 -29.25
C LEU A 148 11.89 -6.78 -28.25
N THR A 149 12.05 -7.75 -27.36
CA THR A 149 13.23 -7.84 -26.48
C THR A 149 14.49 -8.21 -27.27
N ALA A 150 15.67 -7.87 -26.74
CA ALA A 150 16.95 -8.25 -27.36
C ALA A 150 17.08 -9.77 -27.56
N ARG A 151 16.55 -10.57 -26.63
CA ARG A 151 16.51 -12.03 -26.74
C ARG A 151 15.63 -12.50 -27.91
N GLN A 152 14.43 -11.93 -28.05
CA GLN A 152 13.54 -12.25 -29.16
C GLN A 152 14.15 -11.85 -30.50
N LEU A 153 14.81 -10.69 -30.58
CA LEU A 153 15.55 -10.29 -31.78
C LEU A 153 16.66 -11.30 -32.11
N ALA A 154 17.45 -11.72 -31.12
CA ALA A 154 18.50 -12.72 -31.32
C ALA A 154 17.93 -14.08 -31.79
N ASP A 155 16.73 -14.46 -31.34
CA ASP A 155 16.04 -15.67 -31.80
C ASP A 155 15.56 -15.53 -33.25
N VAL A 156 15.08 -14.35 -33.68
CA VAL A 156 14.72 -14.07 -35.08
C VAL A 156 15.95 -14.20 -35.97
N LEU A 157 17.04 -13.49 -35.64
CA LEU A 157 18.27 -13.46 -36.44
C LEU A 157 18.97 -14.82 -36.51
N ALA A 158 18.71 -15.69 -35.54
CA ALA A 158 19.23 -17.05 -35.50
C ALA A 158 18.24 -18.11 -36.03
N HIS A 159 17.06 -17.69 -36.50
CA HIS A 159 16.00 -18.57 -37.00
C HIS A 159 15.61 -19.68 -36.01
N ARG A 160 15.55 -19.34 -34.72
CA ARG A 160 15.16 -20.26 -33.62
C ARG A 160 13.73 -20.00 -33.18
N ASN A 161 13.20 -20.82 -32.26
CA ASN A 161 11.89 -20.59 -31.64
C ASN A 161 10.72 -20.40 -32.63
N GLY A 162 10.78 -21.09 -33.78
CA GLY A 162 9.71 -21.07 -34.79
C GLY A 162 9.80 -19.95 -35.83
N TRP A 163 10.87 -19.13 -35.80
CA TRP A 163 11.19 -18.18 -36.85
C TRP A 163 11.76 -18.90 -38.07
N ASP A 164 11.07 -18.78 -39.21
CA ASP A 164 11.50 -19.37 -40.48
C ASP A 164 11.56 -18.28 -41.57
N PRO A 165 12.76 -17.94 -42.07
CA PRO A 165 12.95 -16.91 -43.09
C PRO A 165 12.38 -17.33 -44.46
N ARG A 166 12.06 -18.60 -44.67
CA ARG A 166 11.51 -19.11 -45.95
C ARG A 166 10.00 -18.92 -46.07
N ARG A 167 9.30 -18.71 -44.95
CA ARG A 167 7.85 -18.44 -44.92
C ARG A 167 7.49 -17.25 -45.79
N HIS A 168 6.24 -17.22 -46.25
CA HIS A 168 5.75 -16.07 -46.99
C HIS A 168 5.80 -14.82 -46.09
N PRO A 169 6.15 -13.62 -46.61
CA PRO A 169 6.22 -12.40 -45.79
C PRO A 169 4.96 -12.13 -44.95
N ALA A 170 3.77 -12.40 -45.50
CA ALA A 170 2.51 -12.28 -44.74
C ALA A 170 2.44 -13.21 -43.52
N GLU A 171 2.95 -14.44 -43.62
CA GLU A 171 3.01 -15.37 -42.49
C GLU A 171 4.04 -14.90 -41.44
N GLN A 172 5.16 -14.34 -41.89
CA GLN A 172 6.17 -13.78 -41.02
C GLN A 172 5.64 -12.55 -40.26
N GLU A 173 4.85 -11.69 -40.92
CA GLU A 173 4.17 -10.56 -40.29
C GLU A 173 3.17 -11.01 -39.22
N ILE A 174 2.40 -12.08 -39.48
CA ILE A 174 1.49 -12.67 -38.49
C ILE A 174 2.26 -13.19 -37.27
N VAL A 175 3.38 -13.89 -37.48
CA VAL A 175 4.22 -14.40 -36.38
C VAL A 175 4.82 -13.24 -35.57
N LEU A 176 5.27 -12.19 -36.24
CA LEU A 176 5.79 -10.99 -35.60
C LEU A 176 4.72 -10.28 -34.76
N ALA A 177 3.54 -10.03 -35.33
CA ALA A 177 2.44 -9.38 -34.62
C ALA A 177 1.98 -10.18 -33.40
N ARG A 178 1.93 -11.51 -33.49
CA ARG A 178 1.63 -12.39 -32.35
C ARG A 178 2.70 -12.28 -31.26
N THR A 179 3.97 -12.29 -31.64
CA THR A 179 5.09 -12.16 -30.69
C THR A 179 5.05 -10.84 -29.94
N VAL A 180 4.78 -9.74 -30.66
CA VAL A 180 4.62 -8.40 -30.06
C VAL A 180 3.42 -8.37 -29.12
N ARG A 181 2.26 -8.88 -29.54
CA ARG A 181 1.06 -8.99 -28.70
C ARG A 181 1.36 -9.73 -27.39
N ASP A 182 1.99 -10.89 -27.48
CA ASP A 182 2.28 -11.72 -26.30
C ASP A 182 3.26 -11.02 -25.35
N GLY A 183 4.25 -10.30 -25.90
CA GLY A 183 5.15 -9.44 -25.12
C GLY A 183 4.41 -8.31 -24.40
N ARG A 184 3.51 -7.61 -25.11
CA ARG A 184 2.68 -6.55 -24.51
C ARG A 184 1.75 -7.09 -23.43
N ARG A 185 1.17 -8.27 -23.65
CA ARG A 185 0.33 -8.96 -22.65
C ARG A 185 1.09 -9.22 -21.37
N ALA A 186 2.28 -9.82 -21.46
CA ALA A 186 3.12 -10.08 -20.30
C ALA A 186 3.53 -8.78 -19.56
N GLY A 187 3.79 -7.72 -20.33
CA GLY A 187 4.06 -6.38 -19.78
C GLY A 187 2.87 -5.82 -19.00
N TRP A 188 1.66 -5.91 -19.57
CA TRP A 188 0.43 -5.52 -18.88
C TRP A 188 0.18 -6.35 -17.62
N GLU A 189 0.32 -7.68 -17.68
CA GLU A 189 0.14 -8.56 -16.51
C GLU A 189 1.09 -8.17 -15.36
N THR A 190 2.34 -7.82 -15.70
CA THR A 190 3.35 -7.34 -14.73
C THR A 190 3.00 -5.96 -14.17
N ALA A 191 2.51 -5.04 -15.01
CA ALA A 191 2.06 -3.72 -14.55
C ALA A 191 0.82 -3.82 -13.66
N ALA A 192 -0.12 -4.68 -14.00
CA ALA A 192 -1.33 -4.93 -13.23
C ALA A 192 -1.02 -5.54 -11.85
N GLU A 193 -0.01 -6.42 -11.74
CA GLU A 193 0.41 -6.91 -10.41
C GLU A 193 1.03 -5.82 -9.55
N ARG A 194 1.86 -4.95 -10.14
CA ARG A 194 2.42 -3.80 -9.43
C ARG A 194 1.32 -2.83 -8.96
N GLU A 195 0.31 -2.59 -9.78
CA GLU A 195 -0.87 -1.81 -9.43
C GLU A 195 -1.63 -2.42 -8.24
N ARG A 196 -1.92 -3.73 -8.27
CA ARG A 196 -2.58 -4.44 -7.16
C ARG A 196 -1.80 -4.40 -5.85
N LEU A 197 -0.47 -4.50 -5.93
CA LEU A 197 0.40 -4.37 -4.76
C LEU A 197 0.36 -2.95 -4.19
N ALA A 198 0.51 -1.94 -5.05
CA ALA A 198 0.44 -0.54 -4.64
C ALA A 198 -0.95 -0.16 -4.07
N TRP A 199 -2.02 -0.75 -4.61
CA TRP A 199 -3.37 -0.56 -4.10
C TRP A 199 -3.51 -1.08 -2.67
N ARG A 200 -3.10 -2.34 -2.42
CA ARG A 200 -3.13 -2.94 -1.07
C ARG A 200 -2.34 -2.12 -0.06
N ASP A 201 -1.16 -1.66 -0.47
CA ASP A 201 -0.31 -0.80 0.35
C ASP A 201 -0.93 0.56 0.66
N ALA A 202 -1.66 1.14 -0.29
CA ALA A 202 -2.40 2.38 -0.09
C ALA A 202 -3.59 2.19 0.84
N GLU A 203 -4.34 1.10 0.70
CA GLU A 203 -5.46 0.77 1.58
C GLU A 203 -5.02 0.53 3.02
N LEU A 204 -3.93 -0.23 3.22
CA LEU A 204 -3.36 -0.45 4.55
C LEU A 204 -2.90 0.86 5.21
N ALA A 205 -2.22 1.72 4.45
CA ALA A 205 -1.79 3.02 4.96
C ALA A 205 -2.98 3.94 5.28
N ALA A 206 -4.04 3.91 4.46
CA ALA A 206 -5.25 4.67 4.70
C ALA A 206 -6.00 4.19 5.94
N GLU A 207 -6.07 2.88 6.17
CA GLU A 207 -6.68 2.33 7.39
C GLU A 207 -5.89 2.71 8.64
N ALA A 208 -4.56 2.57 8.62
CA ALA A 208 -3.72 3.00 9.73
C ALA A 208 -3.89 4.50 10.05
N ALA A 209 -3.98 5.35 9.00
CA ALA A 209 -4.25 6.78 9.17
C ALA A 209 -5.62 7.05 9.78
N ARG A 210 -6.68 6.32 9.39
CA ARG A 210 -8.02 6.45 9.98
C ARG A 210 -8.02 6.06 11.45
N THR A 211 -7.44 4.91 11.79
CA THR A 211 -7.37 4.41 13.17
C THR A 211 -6.65 5.40 14.07
N LEU A 212 -5.47 5.88 13.67
CA LEU A 212 -4.70 6.86 14.44
C LEU A 212 -5.40 8.22 14.52
N ALA A 213 -6.14 8.64 13.49
CA ALA A 213 -6.92 9.87 13.54
C ALA A 213 -8.05 9.79 14.58
N VAL A 214 -8.73 8.64 14.68
CA VAL A 214 -9.75 8.40 15.71
C VAL A 214 -9.13 8.41 17.10
N GLU A 215 -7.98 7.76 17.29
CA GLU A 215 -7.24 7.74 18.55
C GLU A 215 -6.76 9.14 18.97
N ALA A 216 -6.17 9.90 18.05
CA ALA A 216 -5.74 11.28 18.27
C ALA A 216 -6.92 12.17 18.70
N TYR A 217 -8.07 12.00 18.03
CA TYR A 217 -9.29 12.72 18.39
C TYR A 217 -9.80 12.35 19.78
N ALA A 218 -9.78 11.06 20.14
CA ALA A 218 -10.17 10.59 21.46
C ALA A 218 -9.24 11.13 22.56
N ALA A 219 -7.92 11.07 22.35
CA ALA A 219 -6.92 11.61 23.28
C ALA A 219 -7.07 13.13 23.47
N ALA A 220 -7.27 13.88 22.38
CA ALA A 220 -7.53 15.32 22.45
C ALA A 220 -8.86 15.65 23.17
N THR A 221 -9.88 14.79 23.04
CA THR A 221 -11.16 14.97 23.73
C THR A 221 -11.03 14.69 25.23
N ALA A 222 -10.22 13.71 25.63
CA ALA A 222 -9.95 13.39 27.04
C ALA A 222 -9.27 14.54 27.80
N LEU A 223 -8.55 15.42 27.11
CA LEU A 223 -7.94 16.63 27.68
C LEU A 223 -8.93 17.77 27.91
N ARG A 224 -10.13 17.72 27.34
CA ARG A 224 -11.10 18.79 27.53
C ARG A 224 -11.59 18.80 28.98
N PRO A 225 -11.61 19.96 29.64
CA PRO A 225 -12.13 20.05 30.99
C PRO A 225 -13.61 19.64 30.98
N VAL A 226 -13.96 18.62 31.79
CA VAL A 226 -15.35 18.28 32.05
C VAL A 226 -15.98 19.49 32.74
N PRO A 227 -17.09 20.05 32.24
CA PRO A 227 -17.78 21.10 32.96
C PRO A 227 -18.15 20.53 34.32
N THR A 228 -17.57 21.08 35.39
CA THR A 228 -18.04 20.80 36.75
C THR A 228 -19.50 21.21 36.75
N SER A 229 -20.40 20.23 36.74
CA SER A 229 -21.82 20.45 36.90
C SER A 229 -21.92 21.20 38.22
N ARG A 230 -22.19 22.51 38.15
CA ARG A 230 -22.45 23.31 39.34
C ARG A 230 -23.62 22.62 39.97
N VAL A 231 -23.37 21.88 41.06
CA VAL A 231 -24.40 21.36 41.92
C VAL A 231 -25.22 22.58 42.28
N SER A 232 -26.38 22.70 41.62
CA SER A 232 -27.41 23.64 42.02
C SER A 232 -27.73 23.21 43.44
N THR A 233 -27.17 23.93 44.41
CA THR A 233 -27.68 23.94 45.77
C THR A 233 -29.09 24.51 45.65
N ALA A 234 -30.02 23.63 45.26
CA ALA A 234 -31.43 23.90 45.22
C ALA A 234 -31.80 24.23 46.66
N SER A 235 -31.91 25.53 46.87
CA SER A 235 -32.50 26.24 47.98
C SER A 235 -33.47 25.37 48.78
N ARG A 236 -33.22 25.27 50.08
CA ARG A 236 -34.18 24.75 51.06
C ARG A 236 -35.53 25.42 50.80
N VAL A 237 -36.50 24.66 50.29
CA VAL A 237 -37.89 25.10 50.23
C VAL A 237 -38.41 25.11 51.66
N PRO A 238 -38.87 26.25 52.22
CA PRO A 238 -39.54 26.26 53.50
C PRO A 238 -40.94 25.66 53.31
N VAL A 239 -41.27 24.68 54.14
CA VAL A 239 -42.60 24.07 54.22
C VAL A 239 -43.57 25.11 54.79
N PRO A 240 -44.67 25.48 54.10
CA PRO A 240 -45.75 26.17 54.76
C PRO A 240 -46.69 25.16 55.43
N SER A 241 -46.88 25.39 56.72
CA SER A 241 -47.87 24.74 57.58
C SER A 241 -49.30 24.94 57.07
N ALA A 242 -50.07 23.86 57.16
CA ALA A 242 -51.51 23.68 57.01
C ALA A 242 -52.42 24.92 57.09
N VAL A 243 -53.42 24.98 56.20
CA VAL A 243 -54.76 25.47 56.54
C VAL A 243 -55.82 24.47 56.05
N ARG A 244 -56.61 24.00 57.02
CA ARG A 244 -57.81 23.18 56.83
C ARG A 244 -58.96 24.03 56.29
N GLY A 245 -59.70 23.48 55.33
CA GLY A 245 -61.17 23.63 55.26
C GLY A 245 -61.73 24.73 54.34
N ALA A 246 -62.40 24.29 53.27
CA ALA A 246 -63.65 24.85 52.69
C ALA A 246 -64.04 24.01 51.46
N ARG A 247 -64.79 22.90 51.61
CA ARG A 247 -66.22 22.75 51.29
C ARG A 247 -66.84 23.69 50.22
N TRP A 248 -67.35 23.03 49.15
CA TRP A 248 -68.57 23.34 48.34
C TRP A 248 -68.54 24.59 47.41
N ARG A 249 -69.12 24.64 46.20
CA ARG A 249 -69.97 23.76 45.34
C ARG A 249 -69.93 24.32 43.89
N PRO A 250 -70.36 23.58 42.83
CA PRO A 250 -70.38 24.08 41.46
C PRO A 250 -71.67 24.83 41.12
N ALA A 251 -71.54 25.89 40.33
CA ALA A 251 -72.66 26.55 39.65
C ALA A 251 -72.89 25.90 38.28
N ARG A 252 -74.15 25.57 37.99
CA ARG A 252 -74.66 25.31 36.64
C ARG A 252 -74.67 26.60 35.83
N VAL A 253 -74.64 26.47 34.50
CA VAL A 253 -75.66 26.90 33.51
C VAL A 253 -74.94 27.24 32.20
N GLY A 254 -75.45 26.65 31.11
CA GLY A 254 -75.03 26.83 29.73
C GLY A 254 -75.35 25.58 28.94
#